data_AF-A0A938JLD7-F1
#
_entry.id   AF-A0A938JLD7-F1
#
_cell.length_a   1.000
_cell.length_b   1.000
_cell.length_c   1.000
_cell.angle_alpha   90.00
_cell.angle_beta   90.00
_cell.angle_gamma   90.00
#
_symmetry.space_group_name_H-M   'P 1'
#
loop_
_entity.id
_entity.type
_entity.pdbx_description
1 polymer ?
#
loop_
_entity_poly.entity_id
_entity_poly.type
_entity_poly.pdbx_seq_one_letter_code
_entity_poly.pdbx_strand_id
1 'polypeptide(L)'
;AMPFAQFHYPFENREIFEQSYPADFICEAIDQTRGWFYTMLAISTLLYGKSSFKNVLCLGLINDEFGQKMSKSRGNVVKPWDILNKQGADALRWYFFTAVSPWNAKNFSVKAVDEVVRKFILTLWNTYSFFVIYANIDSFNPHDYELDVSERFEIDRWIISELNYMVKKVIEYMDNFNVTDSGRLIENFVDNLSNWYVRRSRRRFWKSESDKDKISAYKTLYECLLTISKIAAPYIPFICEEIYTNLVKSIGKGLSSVHLEKYPEADDSLIDRQLSFRMKVARRIVGLGRSIRSKLSIKTRQPLVCVKVYFDSDEEKMNACIHFKELICEELNVKELEIVDNLDELVSYSIKPNLKLLGPKYGQILPKIKTAIESENPLKVVLRIKNSKSLDVIVDGRQIEILPEEVLVDVISKEEYDVESDGEFTVGMATSLTEELREEGFLRELVHQIQNLRKEANFQIENTIITAIQCGQKQKETIDRFKDYIMKETLSEKLTREFLDDMFVREIKINEFSIKVGIKVVGSIL
;
A
#
# COMPACT_ATOMS: atom_id res chain seq x y z
N ALA A 1 -31.52 27.27 -24.71
CA ALA A 1 -32.93 27.24 -24.27
C ALA A 1 -33.29 26.09 -23.32
N MET A 2 -32.44 25.07 -23.19
CA MET A 2 -32.74 23.87 -22.40
C MET A 2 -33.26 24.12 -20.97
N PRO A 3 -32.70 25.04 -20.15
CA PRO A 3 -33.12 25.20 -18.74
C PRO A 3 -34.62 25.46 -18.53
N PHE A 4 -35.28 26.07 -19.52
CA PHE A 4 -36.71 26.42 -19.48
C PHE A 4 -37.54 25.56 -20.44
N ALA A 5 -37.02 25.27 -21.65
CA ALA A 5 -37.75 24.53 -22.67
C ALA A 5 -38.08 23.09 -22.24
N GLN A 6 -37.24 22.48 -21.39
CA GLN A 6 -37.50 21.13 -20.85
C GLN A 6 -38.79 21.04 -20.02
N PHE A 7 -39.29 22.18 -19.52
CA PHE A 7 -40.50 22.27 -18.70
C PHE A 7 -41.70 22.83 -19.47
N HIS A 8 -41.55 23.13 -20.76
CA HIS A 8 -42.55 23.86 -21.54
C HIS A 8 -42.90 25.24 -20.92
N TYR A 9 -41.97 25.82 -20.18
CA TYR A 9 -42.08 27.16 -19.61
C TYR A 9 -42.09 28.22 -20.74
N PRO A 10 -42.92 29.27 -20.68
CA PRO A 10 -43.75 29.71 -19.54
C PRO A 10 -45.17 29.14 -19.49
N PHE A 11 -45.54 28.26 -20.41
CA PHE A 11 -46.93 27.81 -20.55
C PHE A 11 -47.33 26.81 -19.46
N GLU A 12 -46.39 25.95 -19.04
CA GLU A 12 -46.61 24.88 -18.07
C GLU A 12 -45.45 24.76 -17.06
N ASN A 13 -45.67 23.99 -15.98
CA ASN A 13 -44.65 23.57 -15.01
C ASN A 13 -43.82 24.70 -14.37
N ARG A 14 -44.45 25.87 -14.20
CA ARG A 14 -43.80 27.06 -13.63
C ARG A 14 -43.15 26.80 -12.26
N GLU A 15 -43.86 26.12 -11.36
CA GLU A 15 -43.35 25.81 -10.02
C GLU A 15 -42.12 24.88 -10.07
N ILE A 16 -42.13 23.86 -10.94
CA ILE A 16 -41.00 22.94 -11.12
C ILE A 16 -39.78 23.69 -11.64
N PHE A 17 -39.97 24.58 -12.62
CA PHE A 17 -38.92 25.44 -13.12
C PHE A 17 -38.35 26.34 -12.03
N GLU A 18 -39.20 27.05 -11.28
CA GLU A 18 -38.78 27.98 -10.24
C GLU A 18 -38.02 27.29 -9.09
N GLN A 19 -38.35 26.04 -8.76
CA GLN A 19 -37.62 25.24 -7.76
C GLN A 19 -36.29 24.67 -8.30
N SER A 20 -36.21 24.40 -9.60
CA SER A 20 -35.05 23.73 -10.22
C SER A 20 -34.02 24.70 -10.84
N TYR A 21 -34.36 25.99 -10.93
CA TYR A 21 -33.56 27.00 -11.63
C TYR A 21 -33.06 28.11 -10.68
N PRO A 22 -31.74 28.43 -10.67
CA PRO A 22 -30.68 27.88 -11.51
C PRO A 22 -30.19 26.50 -11.04
N ALA A 23 -29.68 25.69 -11.97
CA ALA A 23 -29.13 24.38 -11.67
C ALA A 23 -27.92 24.48 -10.73
N ASP A 24 -27.79 23.56 -9.77
CA ASP A 24 -26.68 23.61 -8.80
C ASP A 24 -25.33 23.29 -9.43
N PHE A 25 -25.29 22.38 -10.41
CA PHE A 25 -24.07 21.86 -11.01
C PHE A 25 -24.25 21.53 -12.49
N ILE A 26 -23.21 21.81 -13.28
CA ILE A 26 -23.10 21.37 -14.67
C ILE A 26 -21.66 20.94 -14.97
N CYS A 27 -21.49 19.89 -15.76
CA CYS A 27 -20.19 19.31 -16.07
C CYS A 27 -20.11 18.91 -17.55
N GLU A 28 -19.24 19.57 -18.30
CA GLU A 28 -18.99 19.26 -19.72
C GLU A 28 -17.53 19.57 -20.08
N ALA A 29 -17.10 19.14 -21.27
CA ALA A 29 -15.77 19.38 -21.78
C ALA A 29 -15.48 20.84 -22.18
N ILE A 30 -14.20 21.19 -22.24
CA ILE A 30 -13.67 22.55 -22.50
C ILE A 30 -14.19 23.21 -23.77
N ASP A 31 -14.56 22.45 -24.80
CA ASP A 31 -15.19 22.95 -26.02
C ASP A 31 -16.56 23.59 -25.77
N GLN A 32 -17.25 23.22 -24.69
CA GLN A 32 -18.55 23.78 -24.32
C GLN A 32 -18.48 25.20 -23.75
N THR A 33 -17.29 25.72 -23.46
CA THR A 33 -17.09 27.14 -23.07
C THR A 33 -17.55 28.11 -24.15
N ARG A 34 -17.50 27.71 -25.43
CA ARG A 34 -18.05 28.48 -26.56
C ARG A 34 -19.37 27.92 -27.09
N GLY A 35 -19.80 26.78 -26.56
CA GLY A 35 -21.02 26.07 -26.94
C GLY A 35 -22.09 26.24 -25.88
N TRP A 36 -22.39 25.14 -25.19
CA TRP A 36 -23.54 25.04 -24.31
C TRP A 36 -23.46 25.95 -23.09
N PHE A 37 -22.29 26.08 -22.44
CA PHE A 37 -22.11 26.99 -21.30
C PHE A 37 -22.42 28.44 -21.68
N TYR A 38 -21.82 28.91 -22.78
CA TYR A 38 -22.03 30.27 -23.29
C TYR A 38 -23.50 30.50 -23.64
N THR A 39 -24.10 29.60 -24.42
CA THR A 39 -25.47 29.78 -24.92
C THR A 39 -26.48 29.78 -23.78
N MET A 40 -26.33 28.90 -22.79
CA MET A 40 -27.22 28.89 -21.62
C MET A 40 -27.05 30.14 -20.78
N LEU A 41 -25.81 30.56 -20.50
CA LEU A 41 -25.54 31.77 -19.72
C LEU A 41 -26.08 33.03 -20.42
N ALA A 42 -25.85 33.18 -21.73
CA ALA A 42 -26.29 34.33 -22.50
C ALA A 42 -27.82 34.46 -22.50
N ILE A 43 -28.53 33.37 -22.84
CA ILE A 43 -29.99 33.37 -22.86
C ILE A 43 -30.57 33.64 -21.46
N SER A 44 -30.01 32.98 -20.44
CA SER A 44 -30.42 33.13 -19.05
C SER A 44 -30.27 34.56 -18.55
N THR A 45 -29.14 35.20 -18.89
CA THR A 45 -28.85 36.59 -18.52
C THR A 45 -29.79 37.55 -19.24
N LEU A 46 -30.05 37.35 -20.54
CA LEU A 46 -30.95 38.20 -21.32
C LEU A 46 -32.40 38.14 -20.85
N LEU A 47 -32.88 36.96 -20.44
CA LEU A 47 -34.27 36.78 -20.02
C LEU A 47 -34.51 37.08 -18.53
N TYR A 48 -33.54 36.78 -17.66
CA TYR A 48 -33.74 36.80 -16.20
C TYR A 48 -32.66 37.52 -15.41
N GLY A 49 -31.63 38.06 -16.06
CA GLY A 49 -30.56 38.81 -15.39
C GLY A 49 -29.67 37.97 -14.46
N LYS A 50 -29.69 36.63 -14.56
CA LYS A 50 -28.88 35.73 -13.72
C LYS A 50 -28.32 34.53 -14.49
N SER A 51 -27.31 33.86 -13.93
CA SER A 51 -26.73 32.63 -14.48
C SER A 51 -27.73 31.47 -14.49
N SER A 52 -27.59 30.55 -15.44
CA SER A 52 -28.40 29.32 -15.53
C SER A 52 -27.94 28.19 -14.61
N PHE A 53 -26.74 28.33 -14.03
CA PHE A 53 -26.12 27.33 -13.15
C PHE A 53 -25.31 28.03 -12.05
N LYS A 54 -25.14 27.37 -10.90
CA LYS A 54 -24.37 27.86 -9.76
C LYS A 54 -22.90 27.43 -9.82
N ASN A 55 -22.63 26.16 -10.17
CA ASN A 55 -21.28 25.61 -10.30
C ASN A 55 -21.05 25.02 -11.70
N VAL A 56 -19.87 25.25 -12.27
CA VAL A 56 -19.44 24.67 -13.55
C VAL A 56 -18.14 23.92 -13.35
N LEU A 57 -18.11 22.65 -13.74
CA LEU A 57 -16.88 21.88 -13.84
C LEU A 57 -16.54 21.61 -15.30
N CYS A 58 -15.43 22.16 -15.74
CA CYS A 58 -14.99 22.12 -17.13
C CYS A 58 -13.95 21.02 -17.32
N LEU A 59 -14.31 19.95 -18.04
CA LEU A 59 -13.47 18.78 -18.24
C LEU A 59 -12.40 19.00 -19.31
N GLY A 60 -11.24 18.38 -19.11
CA GLY A 60 -10.24 18.21 -20.16
C GLY A 60 -10.69 17.18 -21.21
N LEU A 61 -10.09 17.23 -22.40
CA LEU A 61 -10.38 16.26 -23.45
C LEU A 61 -9.66 14.93 -23.22
N ILE A 62 -10.25 13.86 -23.78
CA ILE A 62 -9.65 12.53 -23.80
C ILE A 62 -8.84 12.37 -25.10
N ASN A 63 -7.57 12.04 -24.93
CA ASN A 63 -6.62 11.70 -25.98
C ASN A 63 -6.33 10.20 -25.97
N ASP A 64 -5.70 9.69 -27.02
CA ASP A 64 -5.10 8.36 -27.00
C ASP A 64 -3.93 8.25 -26.00
N GLU A 65 -3.37 7.05 -25.85
CA GLU A 65 -2.29 6.78 -24.89
C GLU A 65 -1.02 7.60 -25.16
N PHE A 66 -0.83 8.09 -26.38
CA PHE A 66 0.31 8.93 -26.80
C PHE A 66 0.00 10.43 -26.76
N GLY A 67 -1.17 10.82 -26.27
CA GLY A 67 -1.60 12.22 -26.16
C GLY A 67 -2.10 12.83 -27.46
N GLN A 68 -2.38 12.02 -28.49
CA GLN A 68 -2.99 12.51 -29.72
C GLN A 68 -4.51 12.51 -29.61
N LYS A 69 -5.14 13.50 -30.24
CA LYS A 69 -6.60 13.53 -30.37
C LYS A 69 -7.11 12.26 -31.04
N MET A 70 -8.09 11.61 -30.42
CA MET A 70 -8.77 10.45 -31.00
C MET A 70 -9.62 10.87 -32.20
N SER A 71 -9.48 10.19 -33.34
CA SER A 71 -10.35 10.39 -34.51
C SER A 71 -10.48 9.11 -35.34
N LYS A 72 -11.65 8.92 -35.96
CA LYS A 72 -11.88 7.77 -36.84
C LYS A 72 -10.87 7.71 -37.99
N SER A 73 -10.49 8.87 -38.54
CA SER A 73 -9.50 8.97 -39.61
C SER A 73 -8.09 8.55 -39.20
N ARG A 74 -7.73 8.66 -37.92
CA ARG A 74 -6.43 8.23 -37.38
C ARG A 74 -6.43 6.77 -36.90
N GLY A 75 -7.61 6.13 -36.84
CA GLY A 75 -7.74 4.75 -36.38
C GLY A 75 -7.42 4.52 -34.90
N ASN A 76 -7.22 5.58 -34.11
CA ASN A 76 -6.83 5.54 -32.70
C ASN A 76 -8.02 5.67 -31.72
N VAL A 77 -9.25 5.45 -32.20
CA VAL A 77 -10.46 5.54 -31.37
C VAL A 77 -10.62 4.26 -30.57
N VAL A 78 -10.71 4.39 -29.26
CA VAL A 78 -11.13 3.30 -28.38
C VAL A 78 -12.65 3.33 -28.26
N LYS A 79 -13.31 2.19 -28.51
CA LYS A 79 -14.76 2.08 -28.33
C LYS A 79 -15.08 1.83 -26.86
N PRO A 80 -15.99 2.60 -26.24
CA PRO A 80 -16.34 2.41 -24.82
C PRO A 80 -16.78 0.98 -24.48
N TRP A 81 -17.57 0.34 -25.36
CA TRP A 81 -18.08 -1.02 -25.14
C TRP A 81 -16.99 -2.09 -25.05
N ASP A 82 -15.86 -1.92 -25.73
CA ASP A 82 -14.75 -2.86 -25.64
C ASP A 82 -14.18 -2.89 -24.21
N ILE A 83 -14.24 -1.74 -23.52
CA ILE A 83 -13.77 -1.60 -22.13
C ILE A 83 -14.84 -2.06 -21.14
N LEU A 84 -16.09 -1.65 -21.35
CA LEU A 84 -17.21 -2.04 -20.50
C LEU A 84 -17.39 -3.56 -20.44
N ASN A 85 -17.25 -4.24 -21.58
CA ASN A 85 -17.40 -5.70 -21.66
C ASN A 85 -16.21 -6.47 -21.09
N LYS A 86 -15.01 -5.86 -21.02
CA LYS A 86 -13.79 -6.52 -20.59
C LYS A 86 -13.39 -6.20 -19.15
N GLN A 87 -13.35 -4.92 -18.78
CA GLN A 87 -12.95 -4.46 -17.44
C GLN A 87 -14.15 -4.10 -16.55
N GLY A 88 -15.32 -3.83 -17.14
CA GLY A 88 -16.51 -3.41 -16.41
C GLY A 88 -16.65 -1.90 -16.24
N ALA A 89 -17.87 -1.46 -15.93
CA ALA A 89 -18.20 -0.04 -15.77
C ALA A 89 -17.48 0.61 -14.58
N ASP A 90 -17.37 -0.09 -13.46
CA ASP A 90 -16.75 0.42 -12.24
C ASP A 90 -15.25 0.70 -12.42
N ALA A 91 -14.53 -0.20 -13.09
CA ALA A 91 -13.11 0.02 -13.39
C ALA A 91 -12.90 1.26 -14.28
N LEU A 92 -13.77 1.44 -15.28
CA LEU A 92 -13.71 2.59 -16.17
C LEU A 92 -14.04 3.90 -15.44
N ARG A 93 -15.08 3.90 -14.59
CA ARG A 93 -15.44 5.06 -13.75
C ARG A 93 -14.30 5.43 -12.82
N TRP A 94 -13.77 4.46 -12.08
CA TRP A 94 -12.66 4.68 -11.16
C TRP A 94 -11.45 5.29 -11.88
N TYR A 95 -11.07 4.73 -13.04
CA TYR A 95 -10.00 5.28 -13.86
C TYR A 95 -10.20 6.77 -14.18
N PHE A 96 -11.40 7.15 -14.63
CA PHE A 96 -11.67 8.55 -14.97
C PHE A 96 -11.64 9.49 -13.78
N PHE A 97 -12.00 9.00 -12.58
CA PHE A 97 -11.93 9.80 -11.36
C PHE A 97 -10.50 9.91 -10.81
N THR A 98 -9.72 8.83 -10.79
CA THR A 98 -8.46 8.77 -10.01
C THR A 98 -7.18 8.92 -10.83
N ALA A 99 -7.21 8.71 -12.15
CA ALA A 99 -6.00 8.77 -12.97
C ALA A 99 -5.40 10.19 -13.00
N VAL A 100 -6.21 11.19 -13.35
CA VAL A 100 -5.81 12.60 -13.46
C VAL A 100 -7.01 13.48 -13.14
N SER A 101 -6.81 14.63 -12.47
CA SER A 101 -7.85 15.62 -12.17
C SER A 101 -8.75 15.94 -13.37
N PRO A 102 -10.08 16.04 -13.21
CA PRO A 102 -11.04 16.10 -14.32
C PRO A 102 -10.79 17.20 -15.38
N TRP A 103 -10.31 18.37 -14.96
CA TRP A 103 -10.04 19.53 -15.82
C TRP A 103 -8.79 19.41 -16.69
N ASN A 104 -7.91 18.43 -16.41
CA ASN A 104 -6.74 18.17 -17.24
C ASN A 104 -7.06 17.16 -18.35
N ALA A 105 -6.44 17.35 -19.52
CA ALA A 105 -6.51 16.39 -20.60
C ALA A 105 -5.98 15.02 -20.16
N LYS A 106 -6.63 13.93 -20.60
CA LYS A 106 -6.29 12.57 -20.18
C LYS A 106 -5.87 11.73 -21.36
N ASN A 107 -4.73 11.07 -21.22
CA ASN A 107 -4.27 10.08 -22.19
C ASN A 107 -4.86 8.72 -21.79
N PHE A 108 -5.88 8.29 -22.52
CA PHE A 108 -6.61 7.06 -22.21
C PHE A 108 -5.77 5.84 -22.58
N SER A 109 -5.55 4.93 -21.62
CA SER A 109 -4.88 3.67 -21.84
C SER A 109 -5.68 2.52 -21.25
N VAL A 110 -5.96 1.50 -22.07
CA VAL A 110 -6.63 0.26 -21.64
C VAL A 110 -5.82 -0.43 -20.54
N LYS A 111 -4.48 -0.37 -20.61
CA LYS A 111 -3.60 -0.93 -19.59
C LYS A 111 -3.76 -0.23 -18.24
N ALA A 112 -4.00 1.07 -18.24
CA ALA A 112 -4.22 1.81 -17.00
C ALA A 112 -5.56 1.43 -16.34
N VAL A 113 -6.60 1.09 -17.14
CA VAL A 113 -7.85 0.51 -16.61
C VAL A 113 -7.60 -0.89 -16.05
N ASP A 114 -6.79 -1.72 -16.72
CA ASP A 114 -6.39 -3.03 -16.18
C ASP A 114 -5.62 -2.91 -14.85
N GLU A 115 -4.81 -1.86 -14.67
CA GLU A 115 -4.14 -1.59 -13.39
C GLU A 115 -5.12 -1.23 -12.28
N VAL A 116 -6.15 -0.43 -12.57
CA VAL A 116 -7.24 -0.13 -11.62
C VAL A 116 -7.94 -1.41 -11.16
N VAL A 117 -8.24 -2.31 -12.08
CA VAL A 117 -8.84 -3.62 -11.73
C VAL A 117 -7.93 -4.37 -10.76
N ARG A 118 -6.64 -4.49 -11.09
CA ARG A 118 -5.69 -5.28 -10.29
C ARG A 118 -5.38 -4.69 -8.93
N LYS A 119 -5.17 -3.38 -8.85
CA LYS A 119 -4.67 -2.68 -7.66
C LYS A 119 -5.80 -2.34 -6.67
N PHE A 120 -6.96 -1.93 -7.17
CA PHE A 120 -8.06 -1.48 -6.33
C PHE A 120 -9.22 -2.48 -6.28
N ILE A 121 -9.84 -2.78 -7.43
CA ILE A 121 -11.07 -3.57 -7.48
C ILE A 121 -10.87 -4.98 -6.91
N LEU A 122 -9.83 -5.70 -7.36
CA LEU A 122 -9.51 -7.02 -6.84
C LEU A 122 -9.10 -6.98 -5.37
N THR A 123 -8.41 -5.94 -4.92
CA THR A 123 -8.00 -5.79 -3.52
C THR A 123 -9.23 -5.65 -2.60
N LEU A 124 -10.18 -4.79 -2.98
CA LEU A 124 -11.44 -4.64 -2.26
C LEU A 124 -12.24 -5.96 -2.27
N TRP A 125 -12.41 -6.57 -3.44
CA TRP A 125 -13.19 -7.79 -3.59
C TRP A 125 -12.59 -8.97 -2.83
N ASN A 126 -11.27 -9.12 -2.82
CA ASN A 126 -10.57 -10.16 -2.08
C ASN A 126 -10.67 -9.95 -0.56
N THR A 127 -10.60 -8.71 -0.08
CA THR A 127 -10.81 -8.38 1.33
C THR A 127 -12.25 -8.70 1.77
N TYR A 128 -13.24 -8.36 0.93
CA TYR A 128 -14.64 -8.72 1.15
C TYR A 128 -14.86 -10.24 1.13
N SER A 129 -14.32 -10.93 0.12
CA SER A 129 -14.43 -12.40 0.01
C SER A 129 -13.81 -13.10 1.21
N PHE A 130 -12.65 -12.61 1.69
CA PHE A 130 -12.03 -13.08 2.92
C PHE A 130 -13.01 -12.96 4.09
N PHE A 131 -13.61 -11.78 4.30
CA PHE A 131 -14.58 -11.58 5.38
C PHE A 131 -15.76 -12.57 5.27
N VAL A 132 -16.38 -12.69 4.10
CA VAL A 132 -17.56 -13.57 3.90
C VAL A 132 -17.24 -15.04 4.19
N ILE A 133 -16.08 -15.55 3.74
CA ILE A 133 -15.68 -16.94 3.97
C ILE A 133 -15.63 -17.23 5.48
N TYR A 134 -14.90 -16.43 6.23
CA TYR A 134 -14.70 -16.68 7.66
C TYR A 134 -15.96 -16.37 8.47
N ALA A 135 -16.68 -15.28 8.15
CA ALA A 135 -17.93 -14.94 8.81
C ALA A 135 -18.99 -16.03 8.64
N ASN A 136 -19.08 -16.66 7.47
CA ASN A 136 -20.00 -17.79 7.25
C ASN A 136 -19.59 -19.04 8.03
N ILE A 137 -18.29 -19.36 8.09
CA ILE A 137 -17.79 -20.50 8.88
C ILE A 137 -18.18 -20.34 10.36
N ASP A 138 -18.04 -19.13 10.90
CA ASP A 138 -18.33 -18.85 12.30
C ASP A 138 -19.80 -18.43 12.55
N SER A 139 -20.63 -18.38 11.51
CA SER A 139 -22.01 -17.86 11.58
C SER A 139 -22.09 -16.48 12.26
N PHE A 140 -21.12 -15.60 11.97
CA PHE A 140 -20.97 -14.31 12.62
C PHE A 140 -22.11 -13.35 12.23
N ASN A 141 -22.72 -12.74 13.24
CA ASN A 141 -23.64 -11.62 13.09
C ASN A 141 -23.14 -10.42 13.92
N PRO A 142 -22.90 -9.24 13.31
CA PRO A 142 -22.35 -8.08 14.00
C PRO A 142 -23.28 -7.50 15.07
N HIS A 143 -24.58 -7.83 15.07
CA HIS A 143 -25.51 -7.36 16.10
C HIS A 143 -25.59 -8.24 17.35
N ASP A 144 -24.97 -9.41 17.33
CA ASP A 144 -24.95 -10.30 18.49
C ASP A 144 -23.91 -9.85 19.53
N TYR A 145 -23.07 -8.86 19.19
CA TYR A 145 -21.93 -8.43 20.00
C TYR A 145 -21.88 -6.92 20.20
N GLU A 146 -22.02 -6.51 21.46
CA GLU A 146 -21.70 -5.16 21.91
C GLU A 146 -20.20 -5.09 22.25
N LEU A 147 -19.48 -4.24 21.51
CA LEU A 147 -18.04 -4.05 21.66
C LEU A 147 -17.66 -2.69 21.09
N ASP A 148 -17.39 -1.75 21.98
CA ASP A 148 -16.98 -0.40 21.63
C ASP A 148 -15.58 -0.37 21.06
N VAL A 149 -15.31 0.61 20.18
CA VAL A 149 -14.01 0.78 19.53
C VAL A 149 -12.89 0.94 20.56
N SER A 150 -13.14 1.64 21.67
CA SER A 150 -12.17 1.84 22.75
C SER A 150 -11.70 0.54 23.41
N GLU A 151 -12.51 -0.52 23.36
CA GLU A 151 -12.19 -1.82 23.93
C GLU A 151 -11.57 -2.80 22.93
N ARG A 152 -11.42 -2.38 21.67
CA ARG A 152 -10.83 -3.19 20.61
C ARG A 152 -9.32 -3.18 20.67
N PHE A 153 -8.73 -4.18 20.03
CA PHE A 153 -7.28 -4.30 19.94
C PHE A 153 -6.68 -3.10 19.20
N GLU A 154 -5.43 -2.77 19.50
CA GLU A 154 -4.79 -1.56 18.99
C GLU A 154 -4.80 -1.46 17.46
N ILE A 155 -4.60 -2.58 16.75
CA ILE A 155 -4.66 -2.60 15.27
C ILE A 155 -6.07 -2.32 14.73
N ASP A 156 -7.10 -2.68 15.49
CA ASP A 156 -8.51 -2.43 15.14
C ASP A 156 -8.84 -0.95 15.35
N ARG A 157 -8.43 -0.39 16.50
CA ARG A 157 -8.56 1.05 16.78
C ARG A 157 -7.82 1.89 15.74
N TRP A 158 -6.64 1.45 15.32
CA TRP A 158 -5.89 2.11 14.27
C TRP A 158 -6.66 2.14 12.94
N ILE A 159 -7.15 1.00 12.45
CA ILE A 159 -7.82 0.99 11.14
C ILE A 159 -9.15 1.75 11.16
N ILE A 160 -9.86 1.78 12.30
CA ILE A 160 -11.06 2.61 12.49
C ILE A 160 -10.71 4.11 12.55
N SER A 161 -9.58 4.48 13.15
CA SER A 161 -9.06 5.86 13.09
C SER A 161 -8.78 6.28 11.65
N GLU A 162 -8.09 5.44 10.88
CA GLU A 162 -7.83 5.68 9.45
C GLU A 162 -9.13 5.75 8.63
N LEU A 163 -10.13 4.93 8.95
CA LEU A 163 -11.44 4.95 8.30
C LEU A 163 -12.13 6.30 8.51
N ASN A 164 -12.22 6.78 9.76
CA ASN A 164 -12.87 8.06 10.06
C ASN A 164 -12.10 9.24 9.48
N TYR A 165 -10.77 9.21 9.49
CA TYR A 165 -9.95 10.22 8.81
C TYR A 165 -10.20 10.23 7.30
N MET A 166 -10.27 9.05 6.67
CA MET A 166 -10.59 8.92 5.25
C MET A 166 -11.98 9.47 4.94
N VAL A 167 -13.00 9.10 5.72
CA VAL A 167 -14.37 9.61 5.55
C VAL A 167 -14.39 11.14 5.61
N LYS A 168 -13.78 11.73 6.65
CA LYS A 168 -13.71 13.18 6.83
C LYS A 168 -13.09 13.89 5.63
N LYS A 169 -11.96 13.37 5.14
CA LYS A 169 -11.22 13.97 4.03
C LYS A 169 -11.88 13.74 2.67
N VAL A 170 -12.53 12.60 2.45
CA VAL A 170 -13.32 12.37 1.23
C VAL A 170 -14.49 13.34 1.14
N ILE A 171 -15.21 13.59 2.24
CA ILE A 171 -16.29 14.58 2.28
C ILE A 171 -15.74 15.97 1.94
N GLU A 172 -14.66 16.40 2.61
CA GLU A 172 -13.99 17.68 2.33
C GLU A 172 -13.60 17.83 0.85
N TYR A 173 -13.03 16.78 0.25
CA TYR A 173 -12.65 16.81 -1.16
C TYR A 173 -13.85 16.80 -2.10
N MET A 174 -14.89 16.02 -1.80
CA MET A 174 -16.12 15.95 -2.61
C MET A 174 -16.88 17.27 -2.61
N ASP A 175 -16.97 17.95 -1.46
CA ASP A 175 -17.58 19.29 -1.34
C ASP A 175 -16.85 20.34 -2.19
N ASN A 176 -15.56 20.12 -2.45
CA ASN A 176 -14.72 20.95 -3.32
C ASN A 176 -14.58 20.39 -4.75
N PHE A 177 -15.40 19.41 -5.15
CA PHE A 177 -15.34 18.73 -6.44
C PHE A 177 -13.99 18.05 -6.78
N ASN A 178 -13.14 17.80 -5.78
CA ASN A 178 -11.87 17.11 -5.93
C ASN A 178 -12.05 15.59 -5.88
N VAL A 179 -12.68 15.03 -6.91
CA VAL A 179 -12.97 13.59 -7.04
C VAL A 179 -11.72 12.71 -7.18
N THR A 180 -10.58 13.30 -7.57
CA THR A 180 -9.35 12.54 -7.80
C THR A 180 -8.64 12.19 -6.50
N ASP A 181 -8.44 13.18 -5.63
CA ASP A 181 -7.72 12.93 -4.39
C ASP A 181 -8.60 12.19 -3.37
N SER A 182 -9.92 12.39 -3.38
CA SER A 182 -10.87 11.56 -2.62
C SER A 182 -10.83 10.09 -3.05
N GLY A 183 -10.91 9.81 -4.35
CA GLY A 183 -10.84 8.43 -4.85
C GLY A 183 -9.50 7.76 -4.51
N ARG A 184 -8.39 8.48 -4.67
CA ARG A 184 -7.05 7.98 -4.26
C ARG A 184 -6.95 7.74 -2.76
N LEU A 185 -7.62 8.54 -1.93
CA LEU A 185 -7.64 8.34 -0.49
C LEU A 185 -8.40 7.06 -0.11
N ILE A 186 -9.52 6.79 -0.77
CA ILE A 186 -10.27 5.52 -0.63
C ILE A 186 -9.39 4.33 -1.07
N GLU A 187 -8.68 4.46 -2.21
CA GLU A 187 -7.76 3.42 -2.71
C GLU A 187 -6.68 3.08 -1.67
N ASN A 188 -6.05 4.12 -1.11
CA ASN A 188 -5.03 3.97 -0.08
C ASN A 188 -5.58 3.33 1.21
N PHE A 189 -6.81 3.66 1.61
CA PHE A 189 -7.44 3.02 2.76
C PHE A 189 -7.71 1.53 2.50
N VAL A 190 -8.21 1.17 1.32
CA VAL A 190 -8.43 -0.24 0.93
C VAL A 190 -7.11 -1.02 0.90
N ASP A 191 -6.02 -0.41 0.44
CA ASP A 191 -4.68 -1.01 0.53
C ASP A 191 -4.27 -1.25 1.98
N ASN A 192 -4.43 -0.25 2.86
CA ASN A 192 -4.15 -0.38 4.29
C ASN A 192 -4.97 -1.50 4.94
N LEU A 193 -6.27 -1.57 4.61
CA LEU A 193 -7.18 -2.58 5.11
C LEU A 193 -6.74 -3.99 4.66
N SER A 194 -6.35 -4.16 3.39
CA SER A 194 -5.99 -5.46 2.84
C SER A 194 -4.56 -5.89 3.23
N ASN A 195 -3.58 -5.08 2.84
CA ASN A 195 -2.16 -5.43 2.87
C ASN A 195 -1.51 -5.22 4.24
N TRP A 196 -2.17 -4.50 5.15
CA TRP A 196 -1.71 -4.33 6.53
C TRP A 196 -2.66 -5.00 7.53
N TYR A 197 -3.88 -4.48 7.66
CA TYR A 197 -4.82 -4.92 8.68
C TYR A 197 -5.22 -6.39 8.52
N VAL A 198 -5.82 -6.76 7.39
CA VAL A 198 -6.27 -8.15 7.15
C VAL A 198 -5.09 -9.10 7.19
N ARG A 199 -3.97 -8.76 6.52
CA ARG A 199 -2.76 -9.62 6.51
C ARG A 199 -2.24 -9.92 7.91
N ARG A 200 -2.16 -8.93 8.81
CA ARG A 200 -1.72 -9.13 10.21
C ARG A 200 -2.79 -9.79 11.07
N SER A 201 -4.06 -9.54 10.78
CA SER A 201 -5.19 -10.06 11.56
C SER A 201 -5.64 -11.46 11.14
N ARG A 202 -5.14 -12.07 10.05
CA ARG A 202 -5.60 -13.38 9.55
C ARG A 202 -5.71 -14.45 10.64
N ARG A 203 -4.69 -14.57 11.50
CA ARG A 203 -4.68 -15.57 12.59
C ARG A 203 -5.86 -15.41 13.56
N ARG A 204 -6.35 -14.18 13.75
CA ARG A 204 -7.47 -13.85 14.66
C ARG A 204 -8.79 -14.39 14.14
N PHE A 205 -8.96 -14.50 12.81
CA PHE A 205 -10.13 -15.11 12.17
C PHE A 205 -10.12 -16.65 12.21
N TRP A 206 -8.95 -17.27 12.41
CA TRP A 206 -8.78 -18.73 12.36
C TRP A 206 -8.93 -19.43 13.71
N LYS A 207 -8.78 -18.70 14.82
CA LYS A 207 -8.88 -19.28 16.16
C LYS A 207 -10.24 -19.97 16.33
N SER A 208 -10.24 -21.19 16.86
CA SER A 208 -11.48 -21.95 17.11
C SER A 208 -12.34 -21.33 18.20
N GLU A 209 -11.71 -20.62 19.15
CA GLU A 209 -12.42 -19.94 20.24
C GLU A 209 -13.01 -18.61 19.75
N SER A 210 -14.31 -18.40 20.03
CA SER A 210 -14.98 -17.10 19.84
C SER A 210 -14.63 -16.16 21.00
N ASP A 211 -13.37 -15.72 21.03
CA ASP A 211 -12.86 -14.80 22.04
C ASP A 211 -13.11 -13.33 21.65
N LYS A 212 -12.92 -12.42 22.63
CA LYS A 212 -13.05 -10.96 22.41
C LYS A 212 -12.18 -10.49 21.24
N ASP A 213 -11.03 -11.13 21.02
CA ASP A 213 -10.08 -10.81 19.96
C ASP A 213 -10.65 -11.09 18.56
N LYS A 214 -11.22 -12.28 18.36
CA LYS A 214 -11.87 -12.69 17.11
C LYS A 214 -13.09 -11.81 16.80
N ILE A 215 -13.94 -11.55 17.80
CA ILE A 215 -15.11 -10.66 17.65
C ILE A 215 -14.68 -9.23 17.28
N SER A 216 -13.63 -8.71 17.92
CA SER A 216 -13.06 -7.39 17.62
C SER A 216 -12.60 -7.28 16.17
N ALA A 217 -11.94 -8.33 15.65
CA ALA A 217 -11.48 -8.37 14.27
C ALA A 217 -12.63 -8.38 13.25
N TYR A 218 -13.66 -9.21 13.50
CA TYR A 218 -14.84 -9.30 12.64
C TYR A 218 -15.64 -8.01 12.59
N LYS A 219 -15.96 -7.44 13.77
CA LYS A 219 -16.74 -6.21 13.87
C LYS A 219 -16.05 -5.05 13.15
N THR A 220 -14.74 -4.94 13.33
CA THR A 220 -13.92 -3.92 12.68
C THR A 220 -13.89 -4.08 11.17
N LEU A 221 -13.69 -5.29 10.66
CA LEU A 221 -13.65 -5.54 9.21
C LEU A 221 -15.03 -5.32 8.56
N TYR A 222 -16.11 -5.73 9.24
CA TYR A 222 -17.48 -5.47 8.82
C TYR A 222 -17.76 -3.97 8.71
N GLU A 223 -17.45 -3.19 9.76
CA GLU A 223 -17.65 -1.73 9.77
C GLU A 223 -16.86 -1.03 8.65
N CYS A 224 -15.60 -1.46 8.42
CA CYS A 224 -14.79 -0.93 7.33
C CYS A 224 -15.42 -1.23 5.96
N LEU A 225 -15.81 -2.47 5.70
CA LEU A 225 -16.41 -2.88 4.42
C LEU A 225 -17.75 -2.17 4.18
N LEU A 226 -18.62 -2.09 5.19
CA LEU A 226 -19.90 -1.40 5.10
C LEU A 226 -19.70 0.09 4.78
N THR A 227 -18.76 0.74 5.46
CA THR A 227 -18.46 2.16 5.25
C THR A 227 -17.83 2.41 3.87
N ILE A 228 -16.91 1.54 3.43
CA ILE A 228 -16.34 1.58 2.07
C ILE A 228 -17.44 1.48 1.02
N SER A 229 -18.37 0.54 1.17
CA SER A 229 -19.48 0.37 0.21
C SER A 229 -20.32 1.64 0.09
N LYS A 230 -20.58 2.33 1.20
CA LYS A 230 -21.34 3.59 1.18
C LYS A 230 -20.54 4.74 0.57
N ILE A 231 -19.28 4.93 1.00
CA ILE A 231 -18.48 6.10 0.58
C ILE A 231 -18.01 6.02 -0.87
N ALA A 232 -17.76 4.81 -1.38
CA ALA A 232 -17.30 4.57 -2.74
C ALA A 232 -18.44 4.37 -3.75
N ALA A 233 -19.71 4.26 -3.30
CA ALA A 233 -20.87 4.08 -4.18
C ALA A 233 -21.00 5.14 -5.30
N PRO A 234 -20.69 6.43 -5.10
CA PRO A 234 -20.68 7.41 -6.20
C PRO A 234 -19.65 7.11 -7.31
N TYR A 235 -18.56 6.40 -6.96
CA TYR A 235 -17.48 6.05 -7.88
C TYR A 235 -17.74 4.72 -8.58
N ILE A 236 -18.00 3.66 -7.80
CA ILE A 236 -18.12 2.26 -8.24
C ILE A 236 -19.46 1.65 -7.79
N PRO A 237 -20.58 2.10 -8.37
CA PRO A 237 -21.91 1.78 -7.86
C PRO A 237 -22.22 0.27 -7.84
N PHE A 238 -21.77 -0.50 -8.83
CA PHE A 238 -22.20 -1.89 -8.97
C PHE A 238 -21.54 -2.81 -7.93
N ILE A 239 -20.23 -2.68 -7.75
CA ILE A 239 -19.48 -3.46 -6.74
C ILE A 239 -19.91 -3.06 -5.33
N CYS A 240 -20.10 -1.76 -5.08
CA CYS A 240 -20.56 -1.28 -3.78
C CYS A 240 -21.97 -1.79 -3.45
N GLU A 241 -22.89 -1.81 -4.42
CA GLU A 241 -24.23 -2.37 -4.24
C GLU A 241 -24.17 -3.87 -3.88
N GLU A 242 -23.35 -4.65 -4.60
CA GLU A 242 -23.21 -6.09 -4.36
C GLU A 242 -22.66 -6.38 -2.96
N ILE A 243 -21.57 -5.72 -2.58
CA ILE A 243 -20.96 -5.88 -1.24
C ILE A 243 -21.95 -5.44 -0.16
N TYR A 244 -22.53 -4.25 -0.28
CA TYR A 244 -23.49 -3.72 0.69
C TYR A 244 -24.69 -4.64 0.84
N THR A 245 -25.30 -5.04 -0.26
CA THR A 245 -26.49 -5.87 -0.29
C THR A 245 -26.23 -7.21 0.39
N ASN A 246 -25.10 -7.87 0.13
CA ASN A 246 -24.79 -9.12 0.79
C ASN A 246 -24.56 -8.92 2.30
N LEU A 247 -23.81 -7.90 2.69
CA LEU A 247 -23.52 -7.60 4.10
C LEU A 247 -24.78 -7.20 4.89
N VAL A 248 -25.75 -6.53 4.28
CA VAL A 248 -26.93 -5.99 4.96
C VAL A 248 -28.15 -6.92 4.88
N LYS A 249 -28.44 -7.50 3.72
CA LYS A 249 -29.61 -8.39 3.56
C LYS A 249 -29.46 -9.68 4.35
N SER A 250 -28.24 -10.21 4.48
CA SER A 250 -27.96 -11.40 5.32
C SER A 250 -28.33 -11.18 6.79
N ILE A 251 -28.36 -9.92 7.23
CA ILE A 251 -28.60 -9.52 8.61
C ILE A 251 -30.02 -8.95 8.81
N GLY A 252 -30.70 -8.58 7.72
CA GLY A 252 -32.05 -8.03 7.74
C GLY A 252 -32.15 -6.60 8.29
N LYS A 253 -31.05 -5.85 8.36
CA LYS A 253 -30.99 -4.48 8.91
C LYS A 253 -30.27 -3.51 7.98
N GLY A 254 -31.00 -2.52 7.47
CA GLY A 254 -30.52 -1.46 6.57
C GLY A 254 -31.49 -1.24 5.40
N LEU A 255 -31.21 -0.27 4.53
CA LEU A 255 -32.03 -0.05 3.34
C LEU A 255 -31.73 -1.09 2.24
N SER A 256 -32.62 -1.20 1.26
CA SER A 256 -32.57 -2.23 0.21
C SER A 256 -31.42 -2.06 -0.79
N SER A 257 -30.82 -0.87 -0.84
CA SER A 257 -29.74 -0.49 -1.74
C SER A 257 -28.80 0.50 -1.04
N VAL A 258 -27.50 0.40 -1.34
CA VAL A 258 -26.50 1.35 -0.84
C VAL A 258 -26.78 2.78 -1.30
N HIS A 259 -27.46 2.94 -2.44
CA HIS A 259 -27.79 4.24 -3.04
C HIS A 259 -28.94 4.97 -2.34
N LEU A 260 -29.63 4.30 -1.41
CA LEU A 260 -30.67 4.90 -0.56
C LEU A 260 -30.14 5.27 0.83
N GLU A 261 -28.96 4.78 1.20
CA GLU A 261 -28.34 5.06 2.48
C GLU A 261 -27.91 6.52 2.60
N LYS A 262 -27.86 7.01 3.85
CA LYS A 262 -27.21 8.28 4.13
C LYS A 262 -25.73 8.17 3.81
N TYR A 263 -25.17 9.25 3.26
CA TYR A 263 -23.73 9.32 3.06
C TYR A 263 -23.03 9.25 4.43
N PRO A 264 -21.91 8.52 4.56
CA PRO A 264 -21.23 8.36 5.86
C PRO A 264 -20.77 9.69 6.44
N GLU A 265 -20.76 9.78 7.77
CA GLU A 265 -20.20 10.90 8.53
C GLU A 265 -19.03 10.39 9.37
N ALA A 266 -18.00 11.22 9.54
CA ALA A 266 -16.84 10.86 10.35
C ALA A 266 -17.11 11.15 11.82
N ASP A 267 -16.70 10.22 12.69
CA ASP A 267 -16.63 10.45 14.13
C ASP A 267 -15.23 10.93 14.50
N ASP A 268 -15.10 12.24 14.78
CA ASP A 268 -13.84 12.87 15.18
C ASP A 268 -13.28 12.30 16.49
N SER A 269 -14.11 11.72 17.36
CA SER A 269 -13.66 11.11 18.62
C SER A 269 -12.90 9.79 18.40
N LEU A 270 -13.10 9.14 17.24
CA LEU A 270 -12.44 7.90 16.87
C LEU A 270 -11.13 8.13 16.10
N ILE A 271 -10.78 9.37 15.77
CA ILE A 271 -9.55 9.73 15.07
C ILE A 271 -8.40 9.87 16.09
N ASP A 272 -7.69 8.78 16.33
CA ASP A 272 -6.48 8.76 17.15
C ASP A 272 -5.25 9.14 16.32
N ARG A 273 -4.92 10.44 16.33
CA ARG A 273 -3.78 10.99 15.59
C ARG A 273 -2.44 10.44 16.07
N GLN A 274 -2.31 10.15 17.37
CA GLN A 274 -1.05 9.64 17.92
C GLN A 274 -0.81 8.21 17.45
N LEU A 275 -1.84 7.36 17.52
CA LEU A 275 -1.77 5.98 17.03
C LEU A 275 -1.53 5.94 15.52
N SER A 276 -2.23 6.76 14.75
CA SER A 276 -2.01 6.91 13.31
C SER A 276 -0.58 7.33 12.99
N PHE A 277 -0.03 8.30 13.72
CA PHE A 277 1.37 8.73 13.56
C PHE A 277 2.34 7.59 13.86
N ARG A 278 2.21 6.92 15.02
CA ARG A 278 3.09 5.82 15.40
C ARG A 278 3.06 4.70 14.37
N MET A 279 1.88 4.32 13.88
CA MET A 279 1.73 3.27 12.88
C MET A 279 2.31 3.70 11.53
N LYS A 280 2.17 4.97 11.14
CA LYS A 280 2.79 5.52 9.93
C LYS A 280 4.31 5.40 9.98
N VAL A 281 4.93 5.74 11.12
CA VAL A 281 6.38 5.56 11.34
C VAL A 281 6.78 4.10 11.18
N ALA A 282 6.09 3.19 11.88
CA ALA A 282 6.38 1.75 11.80
C ALA A 282 6.27 1.21 10.36
N ARG A 283 5.19 1.56 9.65
CA ARG A 283 4.97 1.14 8.25
C ARG A 283 6.04 1.69 7.31
N ARG A 284 6.50 2.91 7.52
CA ARG A 284 7.56 3.54 6.71
C ARG A 284 8.89 2.81 6.89
N ILE A 285 9.29 2.52 8.12
CA ILE A 285 10.48 1.73 8.43
C ILE A 285 10.39 0.33 7.80
N VAL A 286 9.24 -0.33 7.94
CA VAL A 286 9.00 -1.65 7.31
C VAL A 286 9.07 -1.56 5.79
N GLY A 287 8.57 -0.48 5.17
CA GLY A 287 8.69 -0.23 3.73
C GLY A 287 10.14 -0.15 3.28
N LEU A 288 10.95 0.69 3.93
CA LEU A 288 12.38 0.83 3.64
C LEU A 288 13.15 -0.48 3.83
N GLY A 289 12.90 -1.18 4.94
CA GLY A 289 13.52 -2.49 5.19
C GLY A 289 13.13 -3.54 4.14
N ARG A 290 11.88 -3.58 3.68
CA ARG A 290 11.45 -4.47 2.58
C ARG A 290 12.13 -4.11 1.26
N SER A 291 12.32 -2.82 0.97
CA SER A 291 13.05 -2.37 -0.21
C SER A 291 14.50 -2.89 -0.21
N ILE A 292 15.20 -2.80 0.94
CA ILE A 292 16.55 -3.37 1.12
C ILE A 292 16.55 -4.87 0.80
N ARG A 293 15.61 -5.61 1.39
CA ARG A 293 15.49 -7.06 1.15
C ARG A 293 15.22 -7.39 -0.31
N SER A 294 14.37 -6.62 -0.98
CA SER A 294 14.07 -6.80 -2.41
C SER A 294 15.29 -6.53 -3.28
N LYS A 295 16.03 -5.44 -3.01
CA LYS A 295 17.26 -5.07 -3.71
C LYS A 295 18.33 -6.16 -3.61
N LEU A 296 18.45 -6.79 -2.45
CA LEU A 296 19.39 -7.89 -2.19
C LEU A 296 18.83 -9.28 -2.52
N SER A 297 17.60 -9.38 -3.02
CA SER A 297 16.91 -10.65 -3.24
C SER A 297 16.84 -11.57 -2.00
N ILE A 298 16.84 -11.00 -0.79
CA ILE A 298 16.70 -11.74 0.47
C ILE A 298 15.21 -11.94 0.76
N LYS A 299 14.74 -13.19 0.68
CA LYS A 299 13.35 -13.55 1.03
C LYS A 299 13.01 -13.16 2.47
N THR A 300 11.81 -12.66 2.74
CA THR A 300 11.34 -12.31 4.11
C THR A 300 11.42 -13.49 5.09
N ARG A 301 11.35 -14.73 4.61
CA ARG A 301 11.46 -15.93 5.46
C ARG A 301 12.84 -16.15 6.06
N GLN A 302 13.90 -15.57 5.48
CA GLN A 302 15.25 -15.61 6.03
C GLN A 302 15.36 -14.61 7.20
N PRO A 303 15.48 -15.03 8.47
CA PRO A 303 15.66 -14.06 9.55
C PRO A 303 17.00 -13.33 9.40
N LEU A 304 17.03 -12.05 9.75
CA LEU A 304 18.24 -11.22 9.82
C LEU A 304 18.52 -10.80 11.27
N VAL A 305 19.76 -10.38 11.55
CA VAL A 305 20.20 -10.04 12.90
C VAL A 305 19.44 -8.83 13.42
N CYS A 306 19.61 -7.67 12.78
CA CYS A 306 18.98 -6.45 13.22
C CYS A 306 18.57 -5.55 12.05
N VAL A 307 17.63 -4.67 12.35
CA VAL A 307 17.39 -3.45 11.58
C VAL A 307 17.88 -2.27 12.42
N LYS A 308 18.63 -1.38 11.79
CA LYS A 308 19.05 -0.12 12.38
C LYS A 308 18.27 1.03 11.75
N VAL A 309 17.80 1.96 12.55
CA VAL A 309 16.97 3.09 12.10
C VAL A 309 17.61 4.38 12.55
N TYR A 310 17.84 5.28 11.61
CA TYR A 310 18.28 6.65 11.85
C TYR A 310 17.18 7.63 11.42
N PHE A 311 16.99 8.67 12.23
CA PHE A 311 16.22 9.87 11.91
C PHE A 311 16.79 11.03 12.73
N ASP A 312 16.57 12.27 12.28
CA ASP A 312 16.95 13.45 13.06
C ASP A 312 16.26 13.45 14.43
N SER A 313 16.94 13.97 15.46
CA SER A 313 16.46 13.95 16.85
C SER A 313 15.00 14.41 16.98
N ASP A 314 14.12 13.45 17.28
CA ASP A 314 12.67 13.61 17.33
C ASP A 314 12.09 12.61 18.33
N GLU A 315 11.57 13.13 19.44
CA GLU A 315 11.06 12.32 20.55
C GLU A 315 9.80 11.54 20.16
N GLU A 316 8.94 12.08 19.29
CA GLU A 316 7.73 11.39 18.85
C GLU A 316 8.07 10.18 17.97
N LYS A 317 9.03 10.33 17.04
CA LYS A 317 9.53 9.23 16.20
C LYS A 317 10.21 8.15 17.03
N MET A 318 11.01 8.55 18.01
CA MET A 318 11.64 7.63 18.97
C MET A 318 10.57 6.80 19.71
N ASN A 319 9.59 7.47 20.30
CA ASN A 319 8.48 6.82 21.00
C ASN A 319 7.67 5.89 20.09
N ALA A 320 7.46 6.27 18.82
CA ALA A 320 6.79 5.42 17.84
C ALA A 320 7.58 4.14 17.53
N CYS A 321 8.89 4.25 17.32
CA CYS A 321 9.76 3.11 17.04
C CYS A 321 9.81 2.14 18.23
N ILE A 322 9.89 2.66 19.46
CA ILE A 322 9.88 1.86 20.69
C ILE A 322 8.53 1.16 20.85
N HIS A 323 7.42 1.89 20.71
CA HIS A 323 6.06 1.35 20.85
C HIS A 323 5.79 0.22 19.86
N PHE A 324 6.22 0.34 18.61
CA PHE A 324 6.03 -0.67 17.56
C PHE A 324 7.27 -1.53 17.28
N LYS A 325 8.22 -1.63 18.23
CA LYS A 325 9.46 -2.41 18.06
C LYS A 325 9.18 -3.84 17.59
N GLU A 326 8.35 -4.57 18.33
CA GLU A 326 8.01 -5.97 18.01
C GLU A 326 7.32 -6.09 16.65
N LEU A 327 6.37 -5.19 16.36
CA LEU A 327 5.67 -5.16 15.08
C LEU A 327 6.65 -4.98 13.91
N ILE A 328 7.61 -4.07 14.03
CA ILE A 328 8.60 -3.82 12.98
C ILE A 328 9.52 -5.05 12.83
N CYS A 329 9.97 -5.63 13.94
CA CYS A 329 10.82 -6.82 13.94
C CYS A 329 10.13 -8.02 13.27
N GLU A 330 8.87 -8.27 13.57
CA GLU A 330 8.08 -9.34 12.95
C GLU A 330 7.91 -9.13 11.44
N GLU A 331 7.56 -7.90 11.03
CA GLU A 331 7.31 -7.57 9.62
C GLU A 331 8.55 -7.65 8.75
N LEU A 332 9.69 -7.24 9.32
CA LEU A 332 10.97 -7.33 8.67
C LEU A 332 11.66 -8.66 8.94
N ASN A 333 11.11 -9.56 9.76
CA ASN A 333 11.77 -10.78 10.21
C ASN A 333 13.24 -10.56 10.63
N VAL A 334 13.43 -9.64 11.59
CA VAL A 334 14.72 -9.34 12.23
C VAL A 334 14.64 -9.67 13.72
N LYS A 335 15.77 -10.00 14.36
CA LYS A 335 15.78 -10.29 15.81
C LYS A 335 15.70 -9.03 16.66
N GLU A 336 16.28 -7.94 16.18
CA GLU A 336 16.35 -6.69 16.92
C GLU A 336 16.10 -5.46 16.04
N LEU A 337 15.55 -4.43 16.66
CA LEU A 337 15.52 -3.07 16.15
C LEU A 337 16.37 -2.20 17.06
N GLU A 338 17.30 -1.49 16.44
CA GLU A 338 18.22 -0.56 17.08
C GLU A 338 18.03 0.83 16.46
N ILE A 339 17.96 1.86 17.29
CA ILE A 339 17.86 3.24 16.84
C ILE A 339 19.25 3.84 17.02
N VAL A 340 19.80 4.40 15.94
CA VAL A 340 21.15 4.97 15.94
C VAL A 340 21.10 6.48 16.01
N ASP A 341 22.02 7.07 16.76
CA ASP A 341 22.08 8.53 16.96
C ASP A 341 22.75 9.24 15.79
N ASN A 342 23.63 8.56 15.06
CA ASN A 342 24.39 9.14 13.97
C ASN A 342 24.22 8.35 12.67
N LEU A 343 23.92 9.06 11.58
CA LEU A 343 23.82 8.49 10.23
C LEU A 343 25.10 7.72 9.84
N ASP A 344 26.24 8.21 10.31
CA ASP A 344 27.58 7.68 10.11
C ASP A 344 27.75 6.25 10.65
N GLU A 345 26.80 5.75 11.43
CA GLU A 345 26.76 4.35 11.85
C GLU A 345 26.32 3.42 10.72
N LEU A 346 25.45 3.88 9.81
CA LEU A 346 24.87 3.10 8.70
C LEU A 346 25.58 3.33 7.38
N VAL A 347 26.04 4.54 7.16
CA VAL A 347 26.64 4.94 5.89
C VAL A 347 28.10 5.33 6.06
N SER A 348 28.83 5.14 4.98
CA SER A 348 30.12 5.74 4.72
C SER A 348 29.96 6.86 3.70
N TYR A 349 30.97 7.73 3.61
CA TYR A 349 30.97 8.83 2.65
C TYR A 349 32.09 8.61 1.65
N SER A 350 31.81 8.86 0.38
CA SER A 350 32.83 9.03 -0.65
C SER A 350 32.90 10.49 -1.03
N ILE A 351 34.12 11.00 -1.11
CA ILE A 351 34.37 12.40 -1.36
C ILE A 351 35.00 12.54 -2.72
N LYS A 352 34.39 13.37 -3.56
CA LYS A 352 34.86 13.65 -4.90
C LYS A 352 35.05 15.15 -5.09
N PRO A 353 36.14 15.59 -5.71
CA PRO A 353 36.29 17.00 -6.07
C PRO A 353 35.23 17.40 -7.10
N ASN A 354 34.65 18.59 -6.92
CA ASN A 354 33.76 19.18 -7.92
C ASN A 354 34.60 19.73 -9.08
N LEU A 355 34.86 18.88 -10.08
CA LEU A 355 35.73 19.21 -11.21
C LEU A 355 35.26 20.42 -12.02
N LYS A 356 33.96 20.74 -12.00
CA LYS A 356 33.41 21.92 -12.70
C LYS A 356 33.88 23.23 -12.07
N LEU A 357 34.06 23.26 -10.75
CA LEU A 357 34.51 24.46 -10.02
C LEU A 357 36.04 24.50 -9.87
N LEU A 358 36.65 23.35 -9.57
CA LEU A 358 38.10 23.25 -9.33
C LEU A 358 38.93 23.27 -10.62
N GLY A 359 38.37 22.79 -11.75
CA GLY A 359 39.07 22.74 -13.04
C GLY A 359 39.56 24.11 -13.53
N PRO A 360 38.68 25.13 -13.62
CA PRO A 360 39.08 26.48 -14.01
C PRO A 360 40.09 27.15 -13.07
N LYS A 361 40.05 26.85 -11.76
CA LYS A 361 40.93 27.46 -10.75
C LYS A 361 42.35 26.88 -10.75
N TYR A 362 42.47 25.56 -10.86
CA TYR A 362 43.73 24.87 -10.52
C TYR A 362 44.38 24.11 -11.68
N GLY A 363 43.70 23.95 -12.82
CA GLY A 363 44.27 23.47 -14.08
C GLY A 363 45.17 22.24 -13.93
N GLN A 364 46.48 22.41 -14.18
CA GLN A 364 47.47 21.31 -14.14
C GLN A 364 47.71 20.70 -12.75
N ILE A 365 47.34 21.40 -11.66
CA ILE A 365 47.51 20.94 -10.28
C ILE A 365 46.31 20.09 -9.81
N LEU A 366 45.18 20.16 -10.54
CA LEU A 366 43.93 19.47 -10.23
C LEU A 366 44.08 17.95 -9.94
N PRO A 367 44.88 17.16 -10.68
CA PRO A 367 45.05 15.73 -10.38
C PRO A 367 45.62 15.49 -8.98
N LYS A 368 46.54 16.35 -8.53
CA LYS A 368 47.15 16.24 -7.19
C LYS A 368 46.18 16.68 -6.10
N ILE A 369 45.39 17.73 -6.34
CA ILE A 369 44.31 18.16 -5.43
C ILE A 369 43.27 17.05 -5.29
N LYS A 370 42.90 16.39 -6.40
CA LYS A 370 42.00 15.23 -6.38
C LYS A 370 42.53 14.13 -5.47
N THR A 371 43.78 13.71 -5.65
CA THR A 371 44.39 12.68 -4.80
C THR A 371 44.46 13.11 -3.34
N ALA A 372 44.76 14.37 -3.06
CA ALA A 372 44.82 14.89 -1.69
C ALA A 372 43.43 14.88 -1.01
N ILE A 373 42.38 15.30 -1.71
CA ILE A 373 40.99 15.25 -1.21
C ILE A 373 40.51 13.81 -1.02
N GLU A 374 40.81 12.91 -1.97
CA GLU A 374 40.40 11.49 -1.91
C GLU A 374 41.17 10.69 -0.84
N SER A 375 42.33 11.18 -0.39
CA SER A 375 43.15 10.53 0.65
C SER A 375 42.76 10.95 2.08
N GLU A 376 41.94 11.99 2.23
CA GLU A 376 41.45 12.44 3.54
C GLU A 376 40.40 11.48 4.11
N ASN A 377 40.26 11.47 5.43
CA ASN A 377 39.21 10.69 6.07
C ASN A 377 37.82 11.28 5.72
N PRO A 378 36.92 10.53 5.06
CA PRO A 378 35.67 11.09 4.58
C PRO A 378 34.79 11.71 5.66
N LEU A 379 34.72 11.08 6.84
CA LEU A 379 33.93 11.60 7.97
C LEU A 379 34.45 12.97 8.45
N LYS A 380 35.77 13.14 8.55
CA LYS A 380 36.37 14.41 8.97
C LYS A 380 36.04 15.54 7.99
N VAL A 381 36.07 15.26 6.70
CA VAL A 381 35.77 16.25 5.66
C VAL A 381 34.28 16.59 5.64
N VAL A 382 33.39 15.60 5.75
CA VAL A 382 31.94 15.81 5.84
C VAL A 382 31.58 16.67 7.06
N LEU A 383 32.19 16.41 8.22
CA LEU A 383 31.99 17.23 9.44
C LEU A 383 32.46 18.68 9.26
N ARG A 384 33.54 18.93 8.51
CA ARG A 384 33.99 20.30 8.19
C ARG A 384 33.02 20.99 7.24
N ILE A 385 32.60 20.31 6.18
CA ILE A 385 31.67 20.83 5.17
C ILE A 385 30.30 21.16 5.79
N LYS A 386 29.75 20.27 6.64
CA LYS A 386 28.48 20.51 7.36
C LYS A 386 28.52 21.76 8.24
N ASN A 387 29.69 22.10 8.77
CA ASN A 387 29.91 23.31 9.57
C ASN A 387 30.34 24.53 8.74
N SER A 388 30.18 24.47 7.40
CA SER A 388 30.58 25.52 6.46
C SER A 388 32.05 25.94 6.56
N LYS A 389 32.94 25.00 6.89
CA LYS A 389 34.39 25.23 6.98
C LYS A 389 35.10 24.68 5.74
N SER A 390 36.11 25.40 5.28
CA SER A 390 36.99 24.99 4.19
C SER A 390 37.90 23.81 4.58
N LEU A 391 38.35 23.08 3.57
CA LEU A 391 39.33 22.01 3.67
C LEU A 391 40.68 22.51 3.15
N ASP A 392 41.67 22.55 4.04
CA ASP A 392 43.05 22.85 3.67
C ASP A 392 43.75 21.57 3.16
N VAL A 393 44.21 21.59 1.91
CA VAL A 393 45.03 20.52 1.32
C VAL A 393 46.39 21.05 0.92
N ILE A 394 47.43 20.32 1.29
CA ILE A 394 48.82 20.66 0.95
C ILE A 394 49.20 19.95 -0.34
N VAL A 395 49.49 20.72 -1.39
CA VAL A 395 49.92 20.20 -2.69
C VAL A 395 51.19 20.93 -3.12
N ASP A 396 52.26 20.19 -3.43
CA ASP A 396 53.56 20.74 -3.84
C ASP A 396 54.12 21.80 -2.86
N GLY A 397 53.91 21.61 -1.55
CA GLY A 397 54.37 22.52 -0.50
C GLY A 397 53.57 23.81 -0.35
N ARG A 398 52.44 23.95 -1.07
CA ARG A 398 51.50 25.08 -0.95
C ARG A 398 50.21 24.61 -0.28
N GLN A 399 49.72 25.40 0.67
CA GLN A 399 48.40 25.20 1.27
C GLN A 399 47.34 25.76 0.32
N ILE A 400 46.38 24.93 -0.06
CA ILE A 400 45.26 25.28 -0.92
C ILE A 400 43.98 25.13 -0.11
N GLU A 401 43.21 26.22 -0.06
CA GLU A 401 41.90 26.23 0.57
C GLU A 401 40.83 25.73 -0.42
N ILE A 402 40.08 24.70 -0.03
CA ILE A 402 38.98 24.13 -0.79
C ILE A 402 37.66 24.46 -0.09
N LEU A 403 36.75 25.11 -0.80
CA LEU A 403 35.46 25.54 -0.25
C LEU A 403 34.46 24.37 -0.18
N PRO A 404 33.43 24.44 0.70
CA PRO A 404 32.40 23.41 0.81
C PRO A 404 31.73 23.03 -0.52
N GLU A 405 31.40 24.02 -1.37
CA GLU A 405 30.79 23.82 -2.68
C GLU A 405 31.72 23.16 -3.72
N GLU A 406 33.03 23.15 -3.47
CA GLU A 406 34.04 22.56 -4.34
C GLU A 406 34.24 21.06 -4.08
N VAL A 407 33.49 20.50 -3.13
CA VAL A 407 33.53 19.09 -2.75
C VAL A 407 32.14 18.48 -2.90
N LEU A 408 32.06 17.34 -3.60
CA LEU A 408 30.86 16.52 -3.71
C LEU A 408 30.97 15.37 -2.69
N VAL A 409 29.91 15.18 -1.91
CA VAL A 409 29.80 14.12 -0.91
C VAL A 409 28.76 13.13 -1.41
N ASP A 410 29.21 11.92 -1.75
CA ASP A 410 28.35 10.78 -2.05
C ASP A 410 28.18 9.94 -0.78
N VAL A 411 26.93 9.53 -0.50
CA VAL A 411 26.62 8.62 0.61
C VAL A 411 26.65 7.18 0.08
N ILE A 412 27.43 6.30 0.72
CA ILE A 412 27.58 4.89 0.33
C ILE A 412 27.29 4.02 1.55
N SER A 413 26.50 2.96 1.41
CA SER A 413 26.25 2.00 2.50
C SER A 413 27.56 1.38 3.00
N LYS A 414 27.72 1.19 4.32
CA LYS A 414 28.88 0.45 4.86
C LYS A 414 28.82 -1.02 4.41
N GLU A 415 29.96 -1.71 4.31
CA GLU A 415 29.99 -3.11 3.85
C GLU A 415 29.10 -4.06 4.68
N GLU A 416 28.88 -3.74 5.96
CA GLU A 416 28.07 -4.54 6.90
C GLU A 416 26.54 -4.38 6.70
N TYR A 417 26.10 -3.27 6.10
CA TYR A 417 24.69 -2.89 6.00
C TYR A 417 24.34 -2.48 4.57
N ASP A 418 23.19 -2.93 4.08
CA ASP A 418 22.55 -2.22 2.97
C ASP A 418 21.53 -1.24 3.55
N VAL A 419 21.36 -0.10 2.88
CA VAL A 419 20.71 1.08 3.42
C VAL A 419 19.75 1.64 2.38
N GLU A 420 18.56 2.02 2.82
CA GLU A 420 17.59 2.77 2.05
C GLU A 420 17.10 3.97 2.86
N SER A 421 16.79 5.06 2.17
CA SER A 421 16.32 6.30 2.76
C SER A 421 15.22 6.93 1.93
N ASP A 422 14.28 7.58 2.60
CA ASP A 422 13.26 8.43 1.97
C ASP A 422 13.38 9.90 2.40
N GLY A 423 14.56 10.28 2.88
CA GLY A 423 14.90 11.63 3.33
C GLY A 423 14.55 11.91 4.80
N GLU A 424 13.53 11.26 5.37
CA GLU A 424 13.18 11.44 6.78
C GLU A 424 13.69 10.32 7.67
N PHE A 425 13.66 9.09 7.16
CA PHE A 425 14.23 7.93 7.82
C PHE A 425 15.32 7.34 6.94
N THR A 426 16.37 6.85 7.59
CA THR A 426 17.37 5.99 6.96
C THR A 426 17.39 4.67 7.69
N VAL A 427 17.13 3.58 6.96
CA VAL A 427 17.06 2.23 7.52
C VAL A 427 18.23 1.43 6.96
N GLY A 428 18.98 0.78 7.84
CA GLY A 428 20.03 -0.16 7.49
C GLY A 428 19.69 -1.57 7.96
N MET A 429 20.02 -2.59 7.18
CA MET A 429 19.86 -3.99 7.60
C MET A 429 21.19 -4.74 7.50
N ALA A 430 21.53 -5.47 8.56
CA ALA A 430 22.70 -6.33 8.57
C ALA A 430 22.47 -7.53 7.64
N THR A 431 23.32 -7.68 6.63
CA THR A 431 23.16 -8.71 5.58
C THR A 431 24.00 -9.95 5.83
N SER A 432 24.97 -9.88 6.73
CA SER A 432 25.78 -11.02 7.16
C SER A 432 24.91 -12.04 7.91
N LEU A 433 24.86 -13.28 7.41
CA LEU A 433 24.09 -14.37 8.01
C LEU A 433 25.00 -15.23 8.91
N THR A 434 24.62 -15.38 10.18
CA THR A 434 25.18 -16.43 11.05
C THR A 434 24.66 -17.80 10.61
N GLU A 435 25.33 -18.87 11.05
CA GLU A 435 24.90 -20.23 10.70
C GLU A 435 23.53 -20.56 11.33
N GLU A 436 23.22 -20.07 12.55
CA GLU A 436 21.89 -20.28 13.15
C GLU A 436 20.78 -19.60 12.34
N LEU A 437 21.02 -18.39 11.82
CA LEU A 437 20.04 -17.69 10.99
C LEU A 437 19.83 -18.41 9.66
N ARG A 438 20.88 -19.00 9.06
CA ARG A 438 20.74 -19.83 7.85
C ARG A 438 19.91 -21.08 8.13
N GLU A 439 20.15 -21.76 9.25
CA GLU A 439 19.35 -22.92 9.67
C GLU A 439 17.88 -22.55 9.89
N GLU A 440 17.59 -21.44 10.56
CA GLU A 440 16.22 -20.98 10.80
C GLU A 440 15.51 -20.57 9.49
N GLY A 441 16.22 -19.87 8.60
CA GLY A 441 15.70 -19.50 7.28
C GLY A 441 15.39 -20.72 6.42
N PHE A 442 16.25 -21.74 6.46
CA PHE A 442 16.02 -23.02 5.81
C PHE A 442 14.75 -23.71 6.31
N LEU A 443 14.54 -23.77 7.63
CA LEU A 443 13.36 -24.39 8.23
C LEU A 443 12.07 -23.67 7.84
N ARG A 444 12.07 -22.34 7.86
CA ARG A 444 10.90 -21.52 7.47
C ARG A 444 10.57 -21.68 5.98
N GLU A 445 11.58 -21.77 5.11
CA GLU A 445 11.36 -22.07 3.70
C GLU A 445 10.80 -23.49 3.52
N LEU A 446 11.30 -24.47 4.28
CA LEU A 446 10.83 -25.86 4.21
C LEU A 446 9.36 -25.98 4.60
N VAL A 447 8.95 -25.38 5.72
CA VAL A 447 7.55 -25.33 6.16
C VAL A 447 6.67 -24.67 5.09
N HIS A 448 7.13 -23.55 4.51
CA HIS A 448 6.40 -22.87 3.44
C HIS A 448 6.24 -23.76 2.19
N GLN A 449 7.29 -24.48 1.77
CA GLN A 449 7.20 -25.39 0.63
C GLN A 449 6.25 -26.55 0.91
N ILE A 450 6.26 -27.13 2.12
CA ILE A 450 5.29 -28.17 2.51
C ILE A 450 3.85 -27.63 2.45
N GLN A 451 3.62 -26.41 2.93
CA GLN A 451 2.30 -25.78 2.87
C GLN A 451 1.85 -25.47 1.43
N ASN A 452 2.77 -25.11 0.54
CA ASN A 452 2.47 -24.98 -0.89
C ASN A 452 2.13 -26.33 -1.51
N LEU A 453 2.86 -27.40 -1.18
CA LEU A 453 2.55 -28.74 -1.65
C LEU A 453 1.16 -29.20 -1.21
N ARG A 454 0.73 -28.87 0.02
CA ARG A 454 -0.65 -29.15 0.48
C ARG A 454 -1.68 -28.47 -0.41
N LYS A 455 -1.44 -27.21 -0.81
CA LYS A 455 -2.33 -26.48 -1.73
C LYS A 455 -2.31 -27.06 -3.14
N GLU A 456 -1.14 -27.38 -3.67
CA GLU A 456 -0.99 -28.02 -5.00
C GLU A 456 -1.67 -29.39 -5.07
N ALA A 457 -1.63 -30.13 -3.96
CA ALA A 457 -2.33 -31.40 -3.82
C ALA A 457 -3.83 -31.25 -3.54
N ASN A 458 -4.37 -30.01 -3.52
CA ASN A 458 -5.76 -29.68 -3.20
C ASN A 458 -6.23 -30.20 -1.84
N PHE A 459 -5.35 -30.23 -0.83
CA PHE A 459 -5.73 -30.60 0.53
C PHE A 459 -6.52 -29.47 1.19
N GLN A 460 -7.47 -29.83 2.04
CA GLN A 460 -8.19 -28.87 2.86
C GLN A 460 -7.26 -28.34 3.96
N ILE A 461 -7.57 -27.14 4.45
CA ILE A 461 -6.74 -26.41 5.41
C ILE A 461 -6.60 -27.21 6.72
N GLU A 462 -7.67 -27.90 7.12
CA GLU A 462 -7.82 -28.72 8.32
C GLU A 462 -7.20 -30.11 8.23
N ASN A 463 -6.74 -30.56 7.06
CA ASN A 463 -6.22 -31.93 6.93
C ASN A 463 -4.92 -32.14 7.72
N THR A 464 -4.81 -33.25 8.45
CA THR A 464 -3.55 -33.71 9.04
C THR A 464 -2.82 -34.62 8.06
N ILE A 465 -1.48 -34.56 8.06
CA ILE A 465 -0.65 -35.25 7.06
C ILE A 465 0.46 -36.11 7.68
N ILE A 466 0.95 -37.08 6.92
CA ILE A 466 2.30 -37.63 7.09
C ILE A 466 3.20 -36.95 6.08
N THR A 467 4.39 -36.53 6.52
CA THR A 467 5.38 -35.86 5.68
C THR A 467 6.65 -36.70 5.60
N ALA A 468 7.05 -37.11 4.39
CA ALA A 468 8.33 -37.75 4.12
C ALA A 468 9.33 -36.71 3.60
N ILE A 469 10.53 -36.66 4.17
CA ILE A 469 11.60 -35.72 3.75
C ILE A 469 12.92 -36.45 3.53
N GLN A 470 13.41 -36.43 2.31
CA GLN A 470 14.73 -36.93 1.92
C GLN A 470 15.63 -35.76 1.52
N CYS A 471 16.75 -35.60 2.24
CA CYS A 471 17.72 -34.52 2.10
C CYS A 471 19.15 -35.00 2.41
N GLY A 472 20.15 -34.14 2.20
CA GLY A 472 21.55 -34.39 2.59
C GLY A 472 21.76 -34.43 4.11
N GLN A 473 22.93 -34.93 4.53
CA GLN A 473 23.26 -35.16 5.95
C GLN A 473 23.21 -33.87 6.80
N LYS A 474 23.71 -32.74 6.29
CA LYS A 474 23.70 -31.46 7.01
C LYS A 474 22.26 -30.99 7.31
N GLN A 475 21.37 -31.06 6.31
CA GLN A 475 19.97 -30.67 6.47
C GLN A 475 19.21 -31.63 7.38
N LYS A 476 19.61 -32.91 7.40
CA LYS A 476 18.99 -33.95 8.22
C LYS A 476 19.08 -33.60 9.70
N GLU A 477 20.26 -33.20 10.17
CA GLU A 477 20.50 -32.80 11.56
C GLU A 477 19.66 -31.58 11.97
N THR A 478 19.55 -30.57 11.10
CA THR A 478 18.70 -29.41 11.33
C THR A 478 17.21 -29.79 11.41
N ILE A 479 16.72 -30.63 10.50
CA ILE A 479 15.33 -31.09 10.48
C ILE A 479 15.00 -31.92 11.73
N ASP A 480 15.91 -32.80 12.15
CA ASP A 480 15.69 -33.64 13.33
C ASP A 480 15.65 -32.79 14.61
N ARG A 481 16.48 -31.74 14.71
CA ARG A 481 16.48 -30.80 15.84
C ARG A 481 15.19 -29.99 15.97
N PHE A 482 14.55 -29.63 14.84
CA PHE A 482 13.35 -28.79 14.80
C PHE A 482 12.10 -29.55 14.32
N LYS A 483 12.09 -30.87 14.51
CA LYS A 483 11.02 -31.77 14.06
C LYS A 483 9.64 -31.34 14.55
N ASP A 484 9.52 -31.02 15.83
CA ASP A 484 8.24 -30.65 16.46
C ASP A 484 7.69 -29.34 15.92
N TYR A 485 8.57 -28.37 15.63
CA TYR A 485 8.20 -27.10 15.01
C TYR A 485 7.65 -27.32 13.59
N ILE A 486 8.34 -28.11 12.77
CA ILE A 486 7.88 -28.43 11.41
C ILE A 486 6.51 -29.12 11.50
N MET A 487 6.38 -30.16 12.32
CA MET A 487 5.14 -30.93 12.47
C MET A 487 3.96 -30.06 12.88
N LYS A 488 4.16 -29.17 13.85
CA LYS A 488 3.12 -28.24 14.31
C LYS A 488 2.70 -27.27 13.20
N GLU A 489 3.64 -26.65 12.51
CA GLU A 489 3.34 -25.66 11.47
C GLU A 489 2.78 -26.27 10.18
N THR A 490 2.99 -27.57 9.93
CA THR A 490 2.50 -28.27 8.73
C THR A 490 1.32 -29.21 8.99
N LEU A 491 0.79 -29.24 10.23
CA LEU A 491 -0.18 -30.22 10.70
C LEU A 491 0.23 -31.66 10.36
N SER A 492 1.52 -31.98 10.54
CA SER A 492 2.05 -33.30 10.27
C SER A 492 2.03 -34.15 11.55
N GLU A 493 1.35 -35.30 11.52
CA GLU A 493 1.33 -36.26 12.64
C GLU A 493 2.64 -37.05 12.73
N LYS A 494 3.32 -37.22 11.60
CA LYS A 494 4.59 -37.94 11.54
C LYS A 494 5.50 -37.40 10.44
N LEU A 495 6.78 -37.24 10.79
CA LEU A 495 7.87 -37.03 9.84
C LEU A 495 8.60 -38.36 9.59
N THR A 496 8.67 -38.80 8.33
CA THR A 496 9.36 -40.02 7.88
C THR A 496 10.48 -39.69 6.89
N ARG A 497 11.37 -40.65 6.67
CA ARG A 497 12.40 -40.56 5.61
C ARG A 497 12.05 -41.41 4.39
N GLU A 498 11.27 -42.46 4.63
CA GLU A 498 10.72 -43.32 3.59
C GLU A 498 9.43 -42.72 3.05
N PHE A 499 9.32 -42.75 1.72
CA PHE A 499 8.10 -42.38 1.02
C PHE A 499 7.15 -43.58 1.07
N LEU A 500 5.94 -43.34 1.57
CA LEU A 500 4.86 -44.33 1.57
C LEU A 500 4.15 -44.31 0.21
N ASP A 501 3.45 -45.40 -0.10
CA ASP A 501 2.58 -45.46 -1.27
C ASP A 501 1.47 -44.40 -1.19
N ASP A 502 1.11 -43.84 -2.35
CA ASP A 502 0.13 -42.77 -2.55
C ASP A 502 0.50 -41.39 -1.95
N MET A 503 1.78 -41.14 -1.66
CA MET A 503 2.23 -39.78 -1.32
C MET A 503 2.23 -38.87 -2.55
N PHE A 504 1.80 -37.63 -2.37
CA PHE A 504 2.05 -36.56 -3.33
C PHE A 504 3.50 -36.10 -3.16
N VAL A 505 4.36 -36.46 -4.11
CA VAL A 505 5.81 -36.23 -4.02
C VAL A 505 6.27 -35.16 -5.00
N ARG A 506 7.13 -34.26 -4.52
CA ARG A 506 7.82 -33.24 -5.31
C ARG A 506 9.26 -33.08 -4.86
N GLU A 507 10.09 -32.70 -5.82
CA GLU A 507 11.41 -32.18 -5.52
C GLU A 507 11.32 -30.66 -5.40
N ILE A 508 11.77 -30.13 -4.27
CA ILE A 508 11.74 -28.70 -3.95
C ILE A 508 13.18 -28.19 -3.84
N LYS A 509 13.41 -26.98 -4.35
CA LYS A 509 14.69 -26.27 -4.19
C LYS A 509 14.58 -25.26 -3.06
N ILE A 510 15.42 -25.42 -2.05
CA ILE A 510 15.57 -24.49 -0.93
C ILE A 510 17.00 -23.95 -0.96
N ASN A 511 17.15 -22.69 -1.35
CA ASN A 511 18.44 -22.07 -1.61
C ASN A 511 19.23 -22.89 -2.64
N GLU A 512 20.39 -23.42 -2.25
CA GLU A 512 21.24 -24.30 -3.06
C GLU A 512 20.96 -25.80 -2.89
N PHE A 513 20.02 -26.18 -2.03
CA PHE A 513 19.72 -27.57 -1.70
C PHE A 513 18.49 -28.09 -2.46
N SER A 514 18.63 -29.29 -3.03
CA SER A 514 17.49 -30.05 -3.56
C SER A 514 17.00 -31.05 -2.51
N ILE A 515 15.70 -30.99 -2.20
CA ILE A 515 15.06 -31.82 -1.18
C ILE A 515 13.84 -32.49 -1.79
N LYS A 516 13.69 -33.79 -1.57
CA LYS A 516 12.49 -34.51 -1.99
C LYS A 516 11.51 -34.59 -0.82
N VAL A 517 10.29 -34.09 -1.03
CA VAL A 517 9.24 -34.04 -0.02
C VAL A 517 8.01 -34.77 -0.52
N GLY A 518 7.43 -35.62 0.33
CA GLY A 518 6.20 -36.36 0.10
C GLY A 518 5.18 -36.04 1.17
N ILE A 519 3.93 -35.81 0.80
CA ILE A 519 2.84 -35.58 1.74
C ILE A 519 1.66 -36.51 1.47
N LYS A 520 0.99 -36.98 2.53
CA LYS A 520 -0.22 -37.79 2.44
C LYS A 520 -1.18 -37.40 3.54
N VAL A 521 -2.45 -37.17 3.20
CA VAL A 521 -3.50 -36.92 4.20
C VAL A 521 -3.76 -38.19 5.01
N VAL A 522 -3.88 -38.04 6.32
CA VAL A 522 -4.21 -39.13 7.25
C VAL A 522 -5.40 -38.83 8.14
N GLY A 523 -5.82 -37.57 8.24
CA GLY A 523 -6.96 -37.18 9.05
C GLY A 523 -7.33 -35.70 8.87
N SER A 524 -8.07 -35.19 9.85
CA SER A 524 -8.52 -33.81 9.95
C SER A 524 -8.47 -33.37 11.42
N ILE A 525 -8.20 -32.09 11.67
CA ILE A 525 -8.29 -31.51 13.03
C ILE A 525 -9.74 -31.20 13.46
N LEU A 526 -10.70 -31.37 12.54
CA LEU A 526 -12.14 -31.26 12.76
C LEU A 526 -12.79 -32.64 12.92
#